data_AF-A0A7Y2JI86-F1
#
_entry.id   AF-A0A7Y2JI86-F1
#
_cell.length_a   1.000
_cell.length_b   1.000
_cell.length_c   1.000
_cell.angle_alpha   90.00
_cell.angle_beta   90.00
_cell.angle_gamma   90.00
#
_symmetry.space_group_name_H-M   'P 1'
#
loop_
_entity.id
_entity.type
_entity.pdbx_description
1 polymer ?
#
loop_
_entity_poly.entity_id
_entity_poly.type
_entity_poly.pdbx_seq_one_letter_code
_entity_poly.pdbx_strand_id
1 'polypeptide(L)'
;MAQVLPHIGYFSVIVLLTMAVPPAFLGDPGDARHAIIVIGVLGAWRYSWAMLNFTRAIIFKRVAYPRRKAEAMQRYRESGVKTHAYFMVTSYMVDQDTTLMVYRSIFRAAARSKGGATIVSSVVDGADERLIRYVYDTMTIDMSDVILKMDRI
;
A
#
# COMPACT_ATOMS: atom_id res chain seq x y z
N MET A 1 -2.77 22.40 27.34
CA MET A 1 -2.23 23.66 26.77
C MET A 1 -1.34 23.46 25.54
N ALA A 2 -0.47 22.43 25.48
CA ALA A 2 0.48 22.23 24.38
C ALA A 2 -0.12 21.97 22.98
N GLN A 3 -1.37 21.48 22.89
CA GLN A 3 -2.04 21.25 21.59
C GLN A 3 -2.72 22.50 21.02
N VAL A 4 -2.98 23.54 21.82
CA VAL A 4 -3.69 24.75 21.34
C VAL A 4 -2.74 25.69 20.60
N LEU A 5 -1.47 25.74 21.01
CA LEU A 5 -0.44 26.59 20.41
C LEU A 5 -0.22 26.34 18.91
N PRO A 6 -0.11 25.10 18.40
CA PRO A 6 0.01 24.87 16.96
C PRO A 6 -1.26 25.26 16.20
N HIS A 7 -2.45 25.12 16.80
CA HIS A 7 -3.69 25.56 16.18
C HIS A 7 -3.77 27.09 16.08
N ILE A 8 -3.38 27.81 17.15
CA ILE A 8 -3.29 29.27 17.12
C ILE A 8 -2.28 29.71 16.06
N GLY A 9 -1.08 29.11 16.03
CA GLY A 9 -0.07 29.41 15.01
C GLY A 9 -0.59 29.19 13.60
N TYR A 10 -1.30 28.08 13.37
CA TYR A 10 -1.92 27.78 12.08
C TYR A 10 -2.97 28.83 11.67
N PHE A 11 -3.88 29.20 12.57
CA PHE A 11 -4.90 30.21 12.28
C PHE A 11 -4.30 31.60 12.09
N SER A 12 -3.27 31.97 12.86
CA SER A 12 -2.56 33.24 12.67
C SER A 12 -1.91 33.33 11.29
N VAL A 13 -1.29 32.24 10.80
CA VAL A 13 -0.72 32.20 9.45
C VAL A 13 -1.80 32.33 8.38
N ILE A 14 -2.96 31.67 8.55
CA ILE A 14 -4.08 31.83 7.61
C ILE A 14 -4.55 33.28 7.56
N VAL A 15 -4.77 33.91 8.72
CA VAL A 15 -5.23 35.31 8.78
C VAL A 15 -4.20 36.24 8.14
N LEU A 16 -2.91 36.07 8.43
CA LEU A 16 -1.84 36.87 7.81
C LEU A 16 -1.80 36.69 6.29
N LEU A 17 -1.95 35.47 5.79
CA LEU A 17 -2.00 35.19 4.35
C LEU A 17 -3.24 35.82 3.72
N THR A 18 -4.40 35.77 4.39
CA THR A 18 -5.63 36.42 3.90
C THR A 18 -5.50 37.95 3.87
N MET A 19 -4.90 38.56 4.90
CA MET A 19 -4.65 40.01 4.94
C MET A 19 -3.61 40.46 3.90
N ALA A 20 -2.70 39.57 3.50
CA ALA A 20 -1.73 39.84 2.44
C ALA A 20 -2.33 39.75 1.03
N VAL A 21 -3.54 39.18 0.87
CA VAL A 21 -4.25 39.15 -0.42
C VAL A 21 -4.86 40.53 -0.69
N PRO A 22 -4.47 41.23 -1.78
CA PRO A 22 -5.04 42.53 -2.09
C PRO A 22 -6.56 42.43 -2.32
N PRO A 23 -7.37 43.40 -1.87
CA PRO A 23 -8.83 43.37 -2.00
C PRO A 23 -9.34 43.23 -3.44
N ALA A 24 -8.55 43.63 -4.44
CA ALA A 24 -8.82 43.43 -5.87
C ALA A 24 -9.02 41.95 -6.25
N PHE A 25 -8.47 41.02 -5.46
CA PHE A 25 -8.64 39.58 -5.68
C PHE A 25 -9.94 39.00 -5.06
N LEU A 26 -10.72 39.80 -4.31
CA LEU A 26 -11.88 39.35 -3.53
C LEU A 26 -13.25 39.61 -4.22
N GLY A 27 -13.27 39.82 -5.53
CA GLY A 27 -14.50 39.70 -6.33
C GLY A 27 -15.08 41.02 -6.88
N ASP A 28 -14.29 41.77 -7.65
CA ASP A 28 -14.85 42.70 -8.63
C ASP A 28 -15.12 41.95 -9.95
N PRO A 29 -16.37 41.89 -10.48
CA PRO A 29 -16.70 41.17 -11.71
C PRO A 29 -15.93 41.62 -12.96
N GLY A 30 -15.31 42.81 -12.94
CA GLY A 30 -14.44 43.31 -14.01
C GLY A 30 -13.01 42.75 -13.99
N ASP A 31 -12.61 42.01 -12.95
CA ASP A 31 -11.20 41.76 -12.64
C ASP A 31 -10.78 40.28 -12.70
N ALA A 32 -11.29 39.56 -13.71
CA ALA A 32 -11.00 38.15 -13.98
C ALA A 32 -9.49 37.82 -14.01
N ARG A 33 -8.65 38.81 -14.33
CA ARG A 33 -7.18 38.70 -14.33
C ARG A 33 -6.62 38.29 -12.96
N HIS A 34 -7.18 38.82 -11.88
CA HIS A 34 -6.71 38.56 -10.52
C HIS A 34 -7.08 37.14 -10.06
N ALA A 35 -8.31 36.69 -10.33
CA ALA A 35 -8.73 35.32 -10.06
C ALA A 35 -7.89 34.28 -10.84
N ILE A 36 -7.58 34.56 -12.11
CA ILE A 36 -6.73 33.68 -12.95
C ILE A 36 -5.33 33.54 -12.35
N ILE A 37 -4.74 34.61 -11.81
CA ILE A 37 -3.41 34.56 -11.18
C ILE A 37 -3.43 33.68 -9.93
N VAL A 38 -4.42 33.84 -9.04
CA VAL A 38 -4.53 33.04 -7.81
C VAL A 38 -4.73 31.55 -8.13
N ILE A 39 -5.65 31.24 -9.05
CA ILE A 39 -5.87 29.87 -9.52
C ILE A 39 -4.61 29.32 -10.19
N GLY A 40 -3.91 30.15 -10.96
CA GLY A 40 -2.64 29.80 -11.61
C GLY A 40 -1.54 29.45 -10.60
N VAL A 41 -1.39 30.23 -9.52
CA VAL A 41 -0.40 29.97 -8.46
C VAL A 41 -0.75 28.72 -7.67
N LEU A 42 -2.02 28.55 -7.27
CA LEU A 42 -2.48 27.36 -6.56
C LEU A 42 -2.34 26.10 -7.43
N GLY A 43 -2.69 26.22 -8.71
CA GLY A 43 -2.48 25.19 -9.71
C GLY A 43 -0.99 24.84 -9.85
N ALA A 44 -0.13 25.84 -10.07
CA ALA A 44 1.31 25.64 -10.20
C ALA A 44 1.91 24.95 -8.97
N TRP A 45 1.54 25.36 -7.76
CA TRP A 45 1.96 24.70 -6.52
C TRP A 45 1.52 23.22 -6.49
N ARG A 46 0.23 22.98 -6.74
CA ARG A 46 -0.36 21.63 -6.68
C ARG A 46 0.24 20.70 -7.72
N TYR A 47 0.42 21.19 -8.95
CA TYR A 47 0.99 20.40 -10.04
C TYR A 47 2.51 20.26 -9.92
N SER A 48 3.23 21.22 -9.32
CA SER A 48 4.66 21.06 -9.02
C SER A 48 4.88 19.93 -8.00
N TRP A 49 4.06 19.87 -6.94
CA TRP A 49 4.13 18.78 -5.98
C TRP A 49 3.82 17.42 -6.62
N ALA A 50 2.79 17.37 -7.47
CA ALA A 50 2.47 16.18 -8.24
C ALA A 50 3.65 15.77 -9.13
N MET A 51 4.20 16.71 -9.91
CA MET A 51 5.32 16.47 -10.82
C MET A 51 6.55 15.93 -10.10
N LEU A 52 6.92 16.51 -8.95
CA LEU A 52 8.03 16.01 -8.12
C LEU A 52 7.80 14.57 -7.68
N ASN A 53 6.61 14.26 -7.17
CA ASN A 53 6.29 12.91 -6.69
C ASN A 53 6.21 11.89 -7.84
N PHE A 54 5.62 12.26 -8.98
CA PHE A 54 5.58 11.42 -10.17
C PHE A 54 6.98 11.15 -10.72
N THR A 55 7.81 12.18 -10.83
CA THR A 55 9.20 12.04 -11.27
C THR A 55 9.97 11.12 -10.33
N ARG A 56 9.82 11.31 -9.00
CA ARG A 56 10.42 10.43 -7.99
C ARG A 56 9.95 8.99 -8.13
N ALA A 57 8.66 8.76 -8.35
CA ALA A 57 8.11 7.43 -8.56
C ALA A 57 8.67 6.76 -9.82
N ILE A 58 8.81 7.52 -10.92
CA ILE A 58 9.39 7.04 -12.18
C ILE A 58 10.87 6.67 -11.98
N ILE A 59 11.65 7.55 -11.36
CA ILE A 59 13.07 7.30 -11.06
C ILE A 59 13.21 6.07 -10.15
N PHE A 60 12.36 5.96 -9.12
CA PHE A 60 12.38 4.80 -8.23
C PHE A 60 12.08 3.52 -9.00
N LYS A 61 11.00 3.48 -9.77
CA LYS A 61 10.58 2.30 -10.53
C LYS A 61 11.61 1.87 -11.58
N ARG A 62 12.22 2.83 -12.30
CA ARG A 62 13.10 2.53 -13.45
C ARG A 62 14.58 2.38 -13.07
N VAL A 63 15.05 3.06 -12.03
CA VAL A 63 16.48 3.12 -11.70
C VAL A 63 16.76 2.57 -10.31
N ALA A 64 16.18 3.16 -9.26
CA ALA A 64 16.56 2.82 -7.89
C ALA A 64 16.11 1.42 -7.48
N TYR A 65 14.87 1.03 -7.80
CA TYR A 65 14.31 -0.27 -7.45
C TYR A 65 15.01 -1.43 -8.16
N PRO A 66 15.21 -1.42 -9.50
CA PRO A 66 15.93 -2.51 -10.18
C PRO A 66 17.33 -2.72 -9.62
N ARG A 67 18.07 -1.64 -9.34
CA ARG A 67 19.41 -1.72 -8.76
C ARG A 67 19.39 -2.33 -7.35
N ARG A 68 18.56 -1.79 -6.45
CA ARG A 68 18.43 -2.30 -5.08
C ARG A 68 17.92 -3.74 -5.03
N LYS A 69 17.00 -4.10 -5.93
CA LYS A 69 16.49 -5.47 -6.07
C LYS A 69 17.60 -6.42 -6.52
N ALA A 70 18.42 -6.03 -7.51
CA ALA A 70 19.53 -6.84 -7.98
C ALA A 70 20.55 -7.08 -6.86
N GLU A 71 20.96 -6.02 -6.16
CA GLU A 71 21.87 -6.11 -5.00
C GLU A 71 21.30 -7.01 -3.90
N ALA A 72 20.04 -6.84 -3.52
CA ALA A 72 19.39 -7.67 -2.50
C ALA A 72 19.29 -9.14 -2.92
N MET A 73 18.94 -9.40 -4.19
CA MET A 73 18.84 -10.75 -4.72
C MET A 73 20.20 -11.43 -4.81
N GLN A 74 21.25 -10.69 -5.15
CA GLN A 74 22.63 -11.18 -5.16
C GLN A 74 23.06 -11.58 -3.75
N ARG A 75 22.91 -10.69 -2.76
CA ARG A 75 23.21 -10.99 -1.35
C ARG A 75 22.46 -12.21 -0.84
N TYR A 76 21.18 -12.33 -1.22
CA TYR A 76 20.38 -13.50 -0.87
C TYR A 76 20.95 -14.79 -1.46
N ARG A 77 21.31 -14.79 -2.75
CA ARG A 77 21.94 -15.95 -3.41
C ARG A 77 23.27 -16.33 -2.77
N GLU A 78 24.11 -15.35 -2.44
CA GLU A 78 25.40 -15.54 -1.80
C GLU A 78 25.28 -16.07 -0.37
N SER A 79 24.22 -15.70 0.36
CA SER A 79 24.00 -16.16 1.74
C SER A 79 23.77 -17.67 1.85
N GLY A 80 23.29 -18.33 0.80
CA GLY A 80 22.93 -19.75 0.81
C GLY A 80 21.75 -20.11 1.73
N VAL A 81 21.12 -19.12 2.38
CA VAL A 81 20.03 -19.33 3.34
C VAL A 81 18.77 -19.82 2.63
N LYS A 82 18.19 -20.90 3.14
CA LYS A 82 16.84 -21.34 2.73
C LYS A 82 15.80 -20.58 3.57
N THR A 83 15.30 -19.46 3.04
CA THR A 83 14.32 -18.64 3.77
C THR A 83 12.97 -19.35 3.88
N HIS A 84 12.41 -19.35 5.09
CA HIS A 84 11.02 -19.77 5.35
C HIS A 84 10.05 -18.68 4.92
N ALA A 85 9.02 -19.03 4.16
CA ALA A 85 8.02 -18.07 3.67
C ALA A 85 6.86 -17.92 4.66
N TYR A 86 6.34 -16.70 4.81
CA TYR A 86 5.15 -16.43 5.61
C TYR A 86 4.08 -15.78 4.75
N PHE A 87 2.86 -16.30 4.82
CA PHE A 87 1.68 -15.78 4.14
C PHE A 87 0.62 -15.41 5.17
N MET A 88 0.10 -14.19 5.10
CA MET A 88 -1.04 -13.75 5.91
C MET A 88 -2.20 -13.48 4.95
N VAL A 89 -3.33 -14.15 5.17
CA VAL A 89 -4.52 -14.03 4.32
C VAL A 89 -5.72 -13.76 5.20
N THR A 90 -6.45 -12.69 4.94
CA THR A 90 -7.70 -12.37 5.63
C THR A 90 -8.89 -12.68 4.71
N SER A 91 -9.87 -13.44 5.21
CA SER A 91 -11.11 -13.76 4.48
C SER A 91 -12.35 -13.35 5.29
N TYR A 92 -13.25 -12.63 4.63
CA TYR A 92 -14.56 -12.28 5.16
C TYR A 92 -15.59 -12.30 4.03
N MET A 93 -16.51 -13.27 4.07
CA MET A 93 -17.61 -13.40 3.10
C MET A 93 -17.15 -13.35 1.64
N VAL A 94 -16.00 -13.95 1.35
CA VAL A 94 -15.49 -14.07 -0.03
C VAL A 94 -16.23 -15.20 -0.72
N ASP A 95 -16.56 -15.04 -2.00
CA ASP A 95 -17.20 -16.10 -2.75
C ASP A 95 -16.30 -17.35 -2.86
N GLN A 96 -16.93 -18.52 -3.00
CA GLN A 96 -16.21 -19.79 -2.98
C GLN A 96 -15.21 -19.94 -4.12
N ASP A 97 -15.53 -19.45 -5.32
CA ASP A 97 -14.66 -19.57 -6.49
C ASP A 97 -13.38 -18.76 -6.32
N THR A 98 -13.50 -17.54 -5.79
CA THR A 98 -12.36 -16.71 -5.42
C THR A 98 -11.52 -17.36 -4.32
N THR A 99 -12.15 -17.88 -3.26
CA THR A 99 -11.46 -18.58 -2.17
C THR A 99 -10.68 -19.79 -2.70
N LEU A 100 -11.31 -20.63 -3.53
CA LEU A 100 -10.65 -21.78 -4.16
C LEU A 100 -9.45 -21.36 -5.00
N MET A 101 -9.59 -20.32 -5.83
CA MET A 101 -8.53 -19.83 -6.71
C MET A 101 -7.33 -19.32 -5.91
N VAL A 102 -7.60 -18.46 -4.92
CA VAL A 102 -6.57 -17.83 -4.10
C VAL A 102 -5.80 -18.87 -3.28
N TYR A 103 -6.50 -19.73 -2.53
CA TYR A 103 -5.84 -20.70 -1.66
C TYR A 103 -5.07 -21.76 -2.44
N ARG A 104 -5.57 -22.24 -3.58
CA ARG A 104 -4.79 -23.12 -4.48
C ARG A 104 -3.51 -22.44 -4.96
N SER A 105 -3.58 -21.16 -5.31
CA SER A 105 -2.40 -20.39 -5.75
C SER A 105 -1.38 -20.24 -4.62
N ILE A 106 -1.85 -19.89 -3.42
CA ILE A 106 -1.02 -19.70 -2.23
C ILE A 106 -0.36 -21.02 -1.81
N PHE A 107 -1.10 -22.12 -1.75
CA PHE A 107 -0.55 -23.44 -1.42
C PHE A 107 0.52 -23.88 -2.40
N ARG A 108 0.31 -23.69 -3.71
CA ARG A 108 1.35 -23.94 -4.72
C ARG A 108 2.58 -23.04 -4.54
N ALA A 109 2.39 -21.78 -4.16
CA ALA A 109 3.50 -20.87 -3.91
C ALA A 109 4.28 -21.24 -2.65
N ALA A 110 3.58 -21.62 -1.58
CA ALA A 110 4.13 -22.07 -0.32
C ALA A 110 4.95 -23.36 -0.48
N ALA A 111 4.41 -24.36 -1.19
CA ALA A 111 5.11 -25.61 -1.49
C ALA A 111 6.42 -25.42 -2.30
N ARG A 112 6.53 -24.35 -3.08
CA ARG A 112 7.76 -24.00 -3.81
C ARG A 112 8.83 -23.34 -2.94
N SER A 113 8.51 -22.99 -1.69
CA SER A 113 9.45 -22.37 -0.77
C SER A 113 10.47 -23.39 -0.29
N LYS A 114 11.76 -23.16 -0.61
CA LYS A 114 12.85 -24.08 -0.24
C LYS A 114 13.10 -24.19 1.27
N GLY A 115 12.69 -23.20 2.06
CA GLY A 115 12.81 -23.20 3.52
C GLY A 115 11.52 -23.58 4.25
N GLY A 116 10.55 -24.14 3.53
CA GLY A 116 9.19 -24.34 4.01
C GLY A 116 8.37 -23.05 4.05
N ALA A 117 7.13 -23.16 4.48
CA ALA A 117 6.21 -22.04 4.53
C ALA A 117 5.18 -22.15 5.66
N THR A 118 4.79 -21.02 6.22
CA THR A 118 3.66 -20.90 7.14
C THR A 118 2.61 -19.98 6.53
N ILE A 119 1.37 -20.45 6.49
CA ILE A 119 0.21 -19.70 6.03
C ILE A 119 -0.68 -19.48 7.24
N VAL A 120 -0.95 -18.22 7.55
CA VAL A 120 -1.91 -17.81 8.57
C VAL A 120 -3.14 -17.29 7.84
N SER A 121 -4.23 -18.04 7.97
CA SER A 121 -5.53 -17.71 7.40
C SER A 121 -6.43 -17.20 8.50
N SER A 122 -6.66 -15.90 8.50
CA SER A 122 -7.60 -15.23 9.39
C SER A 122 -8.97 -15.20 8.73
N VAL A 123 -9.91 -15.95 9.30
CA VAL A 123 -11.24 -16.21 8.73
C VAL A 123 -12.30 -15.84 9.74
N VAL A 124 -13.41 -15.28 9.26
CA VAL A 124 -14.57 -15.01 10.13
C VAL A 124 -15.62 -16.12 10.00
N ASP A 125 -15.89 -16.56 8.76
CA ASP A 125 -16.89 -17.59 8.50
C ASP A 125 -16.29 -19.01 8.63
N GLY A 126 -17.00 -19.88 9.35
CA GLY A 126 -16.63 -21.29 9.44
C GLY A 126 -16.82 -22.07 8.13
N ALA A 127 -17.63 -21.58 7.19
CA ALA A 127 -17.73 -22.16 5.84
C ALA A 127 -16.41 -21.98 5.07
N ASP A 128 -15.83 -20.78 5.10
CA ASP A 128 -14.52 -20.48 4.52
C ASP A 128 -13.44 -21.38 5.14
N GLU A 129 -13.41 -21.50 6.47
CA GLU A 129 -12.43 -22.37 7.13
C GLU A 129 -12.50 -23.82 6.63
N ARG A 130 -13.71 -24.39 6.55
CA ARG A 130 -13.90 -25.77 6.07
C ARG A 130 -13.44 -25.92 4.63
N LEU A 131 -13.78 -24.95 3.78
CA LEU A 131 -13.36 -24.94 2.37
C LEU A 131 -11.84 -24.86 2.25
N ILE A 132 -11.19 -23.98 3.01
CA ILE A 132 -9.74 -23.79 2.98
C ILE A 132 -9.00 -25.04 3.43
N ARG A 133 -9.45 -25.67 4.54
CA ARG A 133 -8.89 -26.94 5.01
C ARG A 133 -9.08 -28.05 3.99
N TYR A 134 -10.26 -28.16 3.41
CA TYR A 134 -10.53 -29.13 2.35
C TYR A 134 -9.58 -28.94 1.15
N VAL A 135 -9.37 -27.71 0.69
CA VAL A 135 -8.43 -27.43 -0.40
C VAL A 135 -7.01 -27.82 -0.01
N TYR A 136 -6.60 -27.53 1.23
CA TYR A 136 -5.28 -27.85 1.74
C TYR A 136 -5.02 -29.37 1.76
N ASP A 137 -5.96 -30.14 2.31
CA ASP A 137 -5.87 -31.59 2.46
C ASP A 137 -5.96 -32.33 1.11
N THR A 138 -6.57 -31.70 0.10
CA THR A 138 -6.74 -32.28 -1.25
C THR A 138 -5.69 -31.80 -2.26
N MET A 139 -4.67 -31.05 -1.82
CA MET A 139 -3.57 -30.66 -2.69
C MET A 139 -2.82 -31.90 -3.21
N THR A 140 -2.65 -31.98 -4.54
CA THR A 140 -1.96 -33.10 -5.20
C THR A 140 -0.45 -32.91 -5.28
N ILE A 141 0.11 -31.97 -4.52
CA ILE A 141 1.55 -31.64 -4.50
C ILE A 141 2.08 -31.90 -3.10
N ASP A 142 3.41 -31.99 -2.97
CA ASP A 142 4.02 -32.12 -1.64
C ASP A 142 3.79 -30.86 -0.80
N MET A 143 3.11 -31.04 0.33
CA MET A 143 2.76 -29.99 1.30
C MET A 143 3.45 -30.22 2.65
N SER A 144 4.39 -31.16 2.75
CA SER A 144 4.99 -31.61 4.03
C SER A 144 5.69 -30.48 4.80
N ASP A 145 6.28 -29.52 4.08
CA ASP A 145 6.96 -28.36 4.66
C ASP A 145 6.08 -27.09 4.71
N VAL A 146 4.77 -27.23 4.44
CA VAL A 146 3.80 -26.15 4.53
C VAL A 146 3.00 -26.32 5.82
N ILE A 147 2.82 -25.23 6.55
CA ILE A 147 2.04 -25.19 7.79
C ILE A 147 0.86 -24.27 7.57
N LEU A 148 -0.36 -24.81 7.60
CA LEU A 148 -1.59 -24.01 7.61
C LEU A 148 -2.03 -23.76 9.06
N LYS A 149 -2.06 -22.49 9.46
CA LYS A 149 -2.65 -22.02 10.72
C LYS A 149 -3.96 -21.30 10.40
N MET A 150 -5.05 -21.82 10.94
CA MET A 150 -6.35 -21.15 10.91
C MET A 150 -6.49 -20.30 12.17
N ASP A 151 -6.86 -19.04 12.00
CA ASP A 151 -7.20 -18.11 13.05
C ASP A 151 -8.64 -17.64 12.80
N ARG A 152 -9.58 -18.03 13.66
CA ARG A 152 -10.98 -17.62 13.53
C ARG A 152 -11.28 -16.47 14.49
N ILE A 153 -11.60 -15.30 13.93
CA ILE A 153 -11.88 -14.06 14.67
C ILE A 153 -13.35 -13.67 14.63
#